data_AF-T1B1B8-F1
#
_entry.id   AF-T1B1B8-F1
#
_cell.length_a   1.000
_cell.length_b   1.000
_cell.length_c   1.000
_cell.angle_alpha   90.00
_cell.angle_beta   90.00
_cell.angle_gamma   90.00
#
_symmetry.space_group_name_H-M   'P 1'
#
loop_
_entity.id
_entity.type
_entity.pdbx_description
1 polymer ?
#
loop_
_entity_poly.entity_id
_entity_poly.type
_entity_poly.pdbx_seq_one_letter_code
_entity_poly.pdbx_strand_id
1 'polypeptide(L)'
;MYFEIVRDMLFSVSSPGTGGYLIAGYFFDNYSSPNFTPTYQAIMPNLTYNNASNNFTIHFAKPMPTTLVYQLFAASGTFVESAIWLAQHGSGITFTPAGFNAYRAEGSASGYNTYVQNHIDANGPYEISLVSPAQFVVLVANPSFRGIPDYPAAQSAKTVIM
;
A
#
# COMPACT_ATOMS: atom_id res chain seq x y z
N MET A 1 7.62 4.24 0.87
CA MET A 1 6.79 5.22 0.13
C MET A 1 6.83 4.99 -1.37
N TYR A 2 7.98 5.03 -2.06
CA TYR A 2 8.05 4.81 -3.52
C TYR A 2 7.36 3.52 -3.99
N PHE A 3 7.70 2.38 -3.40
CA PHE A 3 7.11 1.07 -3.74
C PHE A 3 5.59 1.04 -3.50
N GLU A 4 5.12 1.68 -2.44
CA GLU A 4 3.70 1.69 -2.07
C GLU A 4 2.87 2.47 -3.07
N ILE A 5 3.35 3.63 -3.52
CA ILE A 5 2.66 4.37 -4.58
C ILE A 5 2.60 3.56 -5.87
N VAL A 6 3.66 2.81 -6.19
CA VAL A 6 3.63 1.88 -7.33
C VAL A 6 2.57 0.80 -7.14
N ARG A 7 2.51 0.16 -5.97
CA ARG A 7 1.55 -0.90 -5.63
C ARG A 7 0.11 -0.37 -5.69
N ASP A 8 -0.16 0.78 -5.08
CA ASP A 8 -1.46 1.44 -5.09
C ASP A 8 -1.93 1.78 -6.50
N MET A 9 -1.05 2.33 -7.33
CA MET A 9 -1.39 2.66 -8.71
C MET A 9 -1.65 1.40 -9.54
N LEU A 10 -0.87 0.34 -9.32
CA LEU A 10 -1.04 -0.94 -10.00
C LEU A 10 -2.34 -1.67 -9.61
N PHE A 11 -2.82 -1.45 -8.37
CA PHE A 11 -4.05 -2.04 -7.85
C PHE A 11 -5.24 -1.08 -7.84
N SER A 12 -5.13 0.08 -8.47
CA SER A 12 -6.18 1.11 -8.52
C SER A 12 -7.49 0.67 -9.17
N VAL A 13 -7.52 -0.46 -9.87
CA VAL A 13 -8.71 -1.08 -10.48
C VAL A 13 -8.92 -2.54 -10.03
N SER A 14 -8.24 -2.94 -8.94
CA SER A 14 -8.32 -4.27 -8.35
C SER A 14 -9.69 -4.57 -7.73
N SER A 15 -9.96 -5.85 -7.47
CA SER A 15 -11.18 -6.30 -6.80
C SER A 15 -10.86 -7.39 -5.76
N PRO A 16 -11.09 -7.14 -4.45
CA PRO A 16 -11.53 -5.89 -3.81
C PRO A 16 -10.65 -4.67 -4.13
N GLY A 17 -11.25 -3.48 -4.15
CA GLY A 17 -10.55 -2.23 -4.44
C GLY A 17 -9.58 -1.82 -3.33
N THR A 18 -8.46 -1.21 -3.71
CA THR A 18 -7.45 -0.66 -2.78
C THR A 18 -7.59 0.86 -2.66
N GLY A 19 -7.00 1.47 -1.63
CA GLY A 19 -7.04 2.94 -1.45
C GLY A 19 -6.45 3.74 -2.62
N GLY A 20 -5.66 3.10 -3.50
CA GLY A 20 -5.09 3.69 -4.70
C GLY A 20 -6.09 4.38 -5.63
N TYR A 21 -7.37 4.00 -5.62
CA TYR A 21 -8.40 4.68 -6.44
C TYR A 21 -8.52 6.19 -6.13
N LEU A 22 -8.21 6.61 -4.90
CA LEU A 22 -8.29 8.01 -4.47
C LEU A 22 -7.31 8.91 -5.22
N ILE A 23 -6.12 8.38 -5.52
CA ILE A 23 -5.04 9.12 -6.17
C ILE A 23 -5.02 8.86 -7.68
N ALA A 24 -5.46 7.68 -8.12
CA ALA A 24 -5.34 7.23 -9.51
C ALA A 24 -5.99 8.19 -10.54
N GLY A 25 -7.14 8.80 -10.21
CA GLY A 25 -7.80 9.79 -11.09
C GLY A 25 -7.06 11.13 -11.26
N TYR A 26 -6.00 11.36 -10.47
CA TYR A 26 -5.08 12.49 -10.60
C TYR A 26 -3.71 12.06 -11.13
N PHE A 27 -3.39 10.78 -10.99
CA PHE A 27 -2.14 10.18 -11.42
C PHE A 27 -2.17 9.77 -12.90
N PHE A 28 -3.30 9.26 -13.40
CA PHE A 28 -3.48 8.85 -14.79
C PHE A 28 -4.47 9.75 -15.52
N ASP A 29 -4.11 10.19 -16.73
CA ASP A 29 -4.98 11.01 -17.58
C ASP A 29 -6.26 10.30 -18.03
N ASN A 30 -6.19 8.98 -18.20
CA ASN A 30 -7.26 8.17 -18.80
C ASN A 30 -7.94 7.22 -17.78
N TYR A 31 -7.81 7.48 -16.48
CA TYR A 31 -8.33 6.61 -15.42
C TYR A 31 -9.83 6.30 -15.54
N SER A 32 -10.63 7.25 -16.02
CA SER A 32 -12.07 7.09 -16.21
C SER A 32 -12.46 6.31 -17.48
N SER A 33 -11.50 5.91 -18.31
CA SER A 33 -11.78 5.15 -19.53
C SER A 33 -12.34 3.77 -19.19
N PRO A 34 -13.39 3.30 -19.89
CA PRO A 34 -13.82 1.93 -19.76
C PRO A 34 -12.66 1.01 -20.18
N ASN A 35 -12.33 0.05 -19.32
CA ASN A 35 -11.17 -0.86 -19.47
C ASN A 35 -9.79 -0.23 -19.20
N PHE A 36 -9.72 0.91 -18.51
CA PHE A 36 -8.44 1.39 -18.00
C PHE A 36 -7.72 0.28 -17.21
N THR A 37 -6.45 0.08 -17.52
CA THR A 37 -5.59 -0.88 -16.83
C THR A 37 -4.26 -0.20 -16.55
N PRO A 38 -3.82 -0.14 -15.28
CA PRO A 38 -2.52 0.42 -14.95
C PRO A 38 -1.40 -0.48 -15.51
N THR A 39 -0.39 0.16 -16.10
CA THR A 39 0.77 -0.52 -16.69
C THR A 39 2.06 0.08 -16.17
N TYR A 40 3.15 -0.65 -16.30
CA TYR A 40 4.50 -0.15 -16.00
C TYR A 40 4.78 1.18 -16.74
N GLN A 41 4.43 1.25 -18.02
CA GLN A 41 4.67 2.43 -18.86
C GLN A 41 3.83 3.64 -18.45
N ALA A 42 2.65 3.42 -17.85
CA ALA A 42 1.83 4.50 -17.32
C ALA A 42 2.27 4.94 -15.90
N ILE A 43 2.85 4.03 -15.11
CA ILE A 43 3.22 4.31 -13.72
C ILE A 43 4.62 4.94 -13.61
N MET A 44 5.62 4.27 -14.17
CA MET A 44 7.02 4.57 -13.85
C MET A 44 7.50 5.96 -14.28
N PRO A 45 7.10 6.49 -15.45
CA PRO A 45 7.52 7.84 -15.84
C PRO A 45 7.02 8.94 -14.89
N ASN A 46 5.95 8.68 -14.14
CA ASN A 46 5.35 9.63 -13.21
C ASN A 46 5.99 9.60 -11.81
N LEU A 47 6.98 8.75 -11.59
CA LEU A 47 7.65 8.57 -10.30
C LEU A 47 9.15 8.76 -10.45
N THR A 48 9.74 9.63 -9.63
CA THR A 48 11.19 9.85 -9.62
C THR A 48 11.72 9.69 -8.22
N TYR A 49 12.76 8.87 -8.04
CA TYR A 49 13.48 8.75 -6.78
C TYR A 49 14.92 9.20 -6.94
N ASN A 50 15.33 10.17 -6.13
CA ASN A 50 16.71 10.62 -6.05
C ASN A 50 17.37 10.05 -4.79
N ASN A 51 18.24 9.05 -4.97
CA ASN A 51 18.97 8.41 -3.86
C ASN A 51 19.91 9.37 -3.12
N ALA A 52 20.49 10.37 -3.81
CA ALA A 52 21.46 11.27 -3.20
C ALA A 52 20.80 12.25 -2.22
N SER A 53 19.59 12.74 -2.55
CA SER A 53 18.85 13.67 -1.70
C SER A 53 17.74 13.00 -0.88
N ASN A 54 17.55 11.69 -1.03
CA ASN A 54 16.45 10.93 -0.43
C ASN A 54 15.06 11.51 -0.77
N ASN A 55 14.93 12.10 -1.96
CA ASN A 55 13.69 12.74 -2.40
C ASN A 55 12.91 11.81 -3.33
N PHE A 56 11.62 11.68 -3.04
CA PHE A 56 10.64 11.06 -3.91
C PHE A 56 9.71 12.11 -4.50
N THR A 57 9.60 12.13 -5.83
CA THR A 57 8.74 13.05 -6.58
C THR A 57 7.66 12.26 -7.29
N ILE A 58 6.42 12.73 -7.17
CA ILE A 58 5.25 12.25 -7.89
C ILE A 58 4.84 13.32 -8.89
N HIS A 59 4.70 12.93 -10.16
CA HIS A 59 4.20 13.79 -11.23
C HIS A 59 2.74 13.46 -11.48
N PHE A 60 1.84 14.39 -11.16
CA PHE A 60 0.42 14.23 -11.45
C PHE A 60 0.13 14.58 -12.90
N ALA A 61 -0.89 13.92 -13.47
CA ALA A 61 -1.30 14.12 -14.86
C ALA A 61 -1.89 15.52 -15.11
N LYS A 62 -2.38 16.15 -14.03
CA LYS A 62 -2.90 17.52 -14.03
C LYS A 62 -2.39 18.31 -12.82
N PRO A 63 -2.34 19.66 -12.90
CA PRO A 63 -1.98 20.49 -11.76
C PRO A 63 -2.87 20.22 -10.54
N MET A 64 -2.25 20.10 -9.37
CA MET A 64 -2.93 19.75 -8.12
C MET A 64 -2.71 20.83 -7.06
N PRO A 65 -3.78 21.30 -6.38
CA PRO A 65 -3.62 22.11 -5.18
C PRO A 65 -2.91 21.31 -4.09
N THR A 66 -1.90 21.90 -3.45
CA THR A 66 -1.10 21.24 -2.41
C THR A 66 -1.95 20.73 -1.24
N THR A 67 -3.00 21.47 -0.87
CA THR A 67 -3.94 21.06 0.19
C THR A 67 -4.66 19.77 -0.14
N LEU A 68 -5.11 19.60 -1.39
CA LEU A 68 -5.74 18.38 -1.86
C LEU A 68 -4.75 17.21 -1.88
N VAL A 69 -3.50 17.45 -2.32
CA VAL A 69 -2.43 16.44 -2.27
C VAL A 69 -2.24 15.92 -0.85
N TYR A 70 -2.11 16.81 0.15
CA TYR A 70 -1.96 16.39 1.54
C TYR A 70 -3.18 15.63 2.07
N GLN A 71 -4.39 16.05 1.71
CA GLN A 71 -5.61 15.32 2.10
C GLN A 71 -5.64 13.91 1.51
N LEU A 72 -5.25 13.73 0.25
CA LEU A 72 -5.22 12.42 -0.41
C LEU A 72 -4.21 11.47 0.26
N PHE A 73 -3.01 11.94 0.61
CA PHE A 73 -1.99 11.11 1.26
C PHE A 73 -2.18 10.92 2.77
N ALA A 74 -3.05 11.73 3.39
CA ALA A 74 -3.48 11.54 4.77
C ALA A 74 -4.72 10.65 4.89
N ALA A 75 -5.36 10.30 3.77
CA ALA A 75 -6.57 9.48 3.76
C ALA A 75 -6.24 8.01 4.12
N SER A 76 -7.22 7.32 4.71
CA SER A 76 -7.10 5.89 4.96
C SER A 76 -6.97 5.12 3.64
N GLY A 77 -6.00 4.21 3.59
CA GLY A 77 -5.73 3.37 2.41
C GLY A 77 -4.49 3.77 1.61
N THR A 78 -3.74 4.79 2.03
CA THR A 78 -2.43 5.17 1.46
C THR A 78 -1.28 4.91 2.45
N PHE A 79 -1.45 3.95 3.35
CA PHE A 79 -0.46 3.62 4.38
C PHE A 79 0.76 2.96 3.74
N VAL A 80 1.94 3.19 4.33
CA VAL A 80 3.19 2.72 3.75
C VAL A 80 3.55 1.34 4.29
N GLU A 81 3.51 0.31 3.45
CA GLU A 81 4.09 -1.01 3.77
C GLU A 81 5.59 -1.10 3.43
N SER A 82 6.25 -2.13 3.99
CA SER A 82 7.66 -2.40 3.79
C SER A 82 7.88 -3.25 2.53
N ALA A 83 8.45 -2.63 1.49
CA ALA A 83 8.80 -3.32 0.25
C ALA A 83 9.74 -4.53 0.46
N ILE A 84 10.69 -4.40 1.41
CA ILE A 84 11.64 -5.47 1.74
C ILE A 84 10.90 -6.64 2.38
N TRP A 85 10.01 -6.35 3.34
CA TRP A 85 9.23 -7.39 4.01
C TRP A 85 8.34 -8.13 3.02
N LEU A 86 7.65 -7.40 2.13
CA LEU A 86 6.83 -7.99 1.08
C LEU A 86 7.64 -8.92 0.18
N ALA A 87 8.84 -8.48 -0.27
CA ALA A 87 9.72 -9.32 -1.08
C ALA A 87 10.20 -10.58 -0.34
N GLN A 88 10.55 -10.47 0.94
CA GLN A 88 10.98 -11.61 1.77
C GLN A 88 9.88 -12.66 1.96
N HIS A 89 8.62 -12.25 1.92
CA HIS A 89 7.47 -13.12 2.12
C HIS A 89 6.73 -13.46 0.80
N GLY A 90 7.40 -13.31 -0.34
CA GLY A 90 6.90 -13.78 -1.64
C GLY A 90 5.90 -12.86 -2.34
N SER A 91 5.79 -11.60 -1.92
CA SER A 91 4.99 -10.53 -2.57
C SER A 91 5.92 -9.42 -3.07
N GLY A 92 7.01 -9.79 -3.75
CA GLY A 92 7.96 -8.84 -4.33
C GLY A 92 7.60 -8.47 -5.76
N ILE A 93 7.64 -7.17 -6.10
CA ILE A 93 7.47 -6.72 -7.48
C ILE A 93 8.83 -6.59 -8.20
N THR A 94 8.92 -7.16 -9.39
CA THR A 94 10.03 -6.90 -10.31
C THR A 94 9.71 -5.68 -11.15
N PHE A 95 10.57 -4.66 -11.14
CA PHE A 95 10.34 -3.37 -11.81
C PHE A 95 10.60 -3.42 -13.32
N THR A 96 9.85 -4.27 -13.99
CA THR A 96 9.80 -4.42 -15.45
C THR A 96 8.34 -4.53 -15.90
N PRO A 97 8.03 -4.30 -17.19
CA PRO A 97 6.68 -4.50 -17.72
C PRO A 97 6.12 -5.91 -17.42
N ALA A 98 6.94 -6.95 -17.60
CA ALA A 98 6.54 -8.33 -17.31
C ALA A 98 6.33 -8.57 -15.80
N GLY A 99 7.20 -8.01 -14.95
CA GLY A 99 7.08 -8.13 -13.50
C GLY A 99 5.81 -7.47 -12.96
N PHE A 100 5.44 -6.29 -13.47
CA PHE A 100 4.18 -5.62 -13.11
C PHE A 100 2.97 -6.45 -13.55
N ASN A 101 2.99 -6.98 -14.78
CA ASN A 101 1.90 -7.83 -15.27
C ASN A 101 1.72 -9.10 -14.42
N ALA A 102 2.81 -9.74 -14.00
CA ALA A 102 2.75 -10.90 -13.10
C ALA A 102 2.20 -10.50 -11.72
N TYR A 103 2.70 -9.40 -11.16
CA TYR A 103 2.32 -8.92 -9.83
C TYR A 103 0.85 -8.50 -9.72
N ARG A 104 0.25 -8.05 -10.84
CA ARG A 104 -1.19 -7.73 -10.90
C ARG A 104 -2.11 -8.87 -10.48
N ALA A 105 -1.67 -10.13 -10.56
CA ALA A 105 -2.45 -11.26 -10.08
C ALA A 105 -2.82 -11.13 -8.59
N GLU A 106 -1.94 -10.52 -7.79
CA GLU A 106 -2.17 -10.22 -6.37
C GLU A 106 -3.18 -9.09 -6.14
N GLY A 107 -3.69 -8.44 -7.19
CA GLY A 107 -4.77 -7.47 -7.13
C GLY A 107 -6.17 -8.11 -7.09
N SER A 108 -6.26 -9.42 -6.89
CA SER A 108 -7.53 -10.14 -6.85
C SER A 108 -7.60 -11.04 -5.62
N ALA A 109 -8.79 -11.20 -5.03
CA ALA A 109 -8.96 -12.04 -3.85
C ALA A 109 -8.44 -13.48 -4.04
N SER A 110 -8.55 -14.03 -5.25
CA SER A 110 -8.03 -15.36 -5.60
C SER A 110 -6.51 -15.43 -5.75
N GLY A 111 -5.85 -14.30 -5.98
CA GLY A 111 -4.41 -14.21 -6.21
C GLY A 111 -3.62 -13.63 -5.04
N TYR A 112 -4.26 -13.33 -3.91
CA TYR A 112 -3.58 -12.80 -2.73
C TYR A 112 -2.51 -13.77 -2.22
N ASN A 113 -1.36 -13.21 -1.89
CA ASN A 113 -0.39 -13.90 -1.06
C ASN A 113 -0.99 -14.07 0.35
N THR A 114 -1.39 -15.29 0.68
CA THR A 114 -2.09 -15.60 1.94
C THR A 114 -1.22 -15.43 3.17
N TYR A 115 0.11 -15.52 3.04
CA TYR A 115 0.99 -15.18 4.14
C TYR A 115 0.89 -13.68 4.43
N VAL A 116 1.08 -12.84 3.41
CA VAL A 116 0.99 -11.38 3.52
C VAL A 116 -0.40 -10.92 3.99
N GLN A 117 -1.47 -11.57 3.53
CA GLN A 117 -2.82 -11.23 3.97
C GLN A 117 -3.04 -11.44 5.48
N ASN A 118 -2.41 -12.47 6.05
CA ASN A 118 -2.63 -12.88 7.44
C ASN A 118 -1.52 -12.46 8.40
N HIS A 119 -0.43 -11.90 7.88
CA HIS A 119 0.70 -11.40 8.64
C HIS A 119 0.96 -9.97 8.17
N ILE A 120 0.81 -8.99 9.06
CA ILE A 120 1.03 -7.59 8.72
C ILE A 120 2.32 -7.15 9.40
N ASP A 121 3.25 -6.59 8.62
CA ASP A 121 4.40 -5.83 9.13
C ASP A 121 3.93 -4.48 9.65
N ALA A 122 3.27 -4.51 10.81
CA ALA A 122 2.77 -3.32 11.45
C ALA A 122 3.94 -2.53 12.05
N ASN A 123 3.98 -1.23 11.78
CA ASN A 123 4.89 -0.29 12.44
C ASN A 123 4.23 0.46 13.61
N GLY A 124 3.01 0.04 13.99
CA GLY A 124 2.24 0.60 15.09
C GLY A 124 2.40 -0.19 16.40
N PRO A 125 1.72 0.24 17.48
CA PRO A 125 1.87 -0.34 18.82
C PRO A 125 1.40 -1.80 18.93
N TYR A 126 0.61 -2.27 17.96
CA TYR A 126 0.12 -3.65 17.91
C TYR A 126 0.56 -4.34 16.62
N GLU A 127 0.72 -5.65 16.69
CA GLU A 127 0.84 -6.57 15.55
C GLU A 127 -0.28 -7.62 15.62
N ILE A 128 -0.56 -8.28 14.49
CA ILE A 128 -1.56 -9.35 14.45
C ILE A 128 -0.95 -10.63 15.02
N SER A 129 -1.61 -11.21 16.02
CA SER A 129 -1.28 -12.54 16.54
C SER A 129 -2.12 -13.64 15.90
N LEU A 130 -3.39 -13.38 15.62
CA LEU A 130 -4.33 -14.37 15.08
C LEU A 130 -5.45 -13.69 14.31
N VAL A 131 -5.80 -14.25 13.17
CA VAL A 131 -7.01 -13.90 12.41
C VAL A 131 -7.92 -15.13 12.38
N SER A 132 -9.14 -14.98 12.90
CA SER A 132 -10.25 -15.91 12.66
C SER A 132 -11.19 -15.25 11.64
N PRO A 133 -11.17 -15.66 10.37
CA PRO A 133 -11.96 -15.02 9.31
C PRO A 133 -13.43 -14.88 9.71
N ALA A 134 -13.98 -13.68 9.53
CA ALA A 134 -15.37 -13.32 9.87
C ALA A 134 -15.77 -13.51 11.35
N GLN A 135 -14.82 -13.67 12.27
CA GLN A 135 -15.10 -13.76 13.71
C GLN A 135 -14.33 -12.72 14.51
N PHE A 136 -12.99 -12.78 14.50
CA PHE A 136 -12.18 -11.90 15.32
C PHE A 136 -10.73 -11.79 14.83
N VAL A 137 -10.06 -10.74 15.26
CA VAL A 137 -8.61 -10.55 15.14
C VAL A 137 -8.03 -10.34 16.53
N VAL A 138 -6.98 -11.09 16.88
CA VAL A 138 -6.21 -10.88 18.12
C VAL A 138 -4.97 -10.07 17.77
N LEU A 139 -4.81 -8.96 18.48
CA LEU A 139 -3.68 -8.05 18.40
C LEU A 139 -2.83 -8.19 19.65
N VAL A 140 -1.51 -8.30 19.48
CA VAL A 140 -0.53 -8.33 20.59
C VAL A 140 0.41 -7.14 20.48
N ALA A 141 1.17 -6.87 21.54
CA ALA A 141 2.12 -5.75 21.53
C ALA A 141 3.22 -5.98 20.50
N ASN A 142 3.46 -4.99 19.64
CA ASN A 142 4.54 -5.03 18.66
C ASN A 142 5.89 -4.80 19.36
N PRO A 143 6.79 -5.80 19.41
CA PRO A 143 8.08 -5.67 20.10
C PRO A 143 9.04 -4.67 19.44
N SER A 144 8.83 -4.37 18.15
CA SER A 144 9.64 -3.45 17.36
C SER A 144 9.18 -2.00 17.49
N PHE A 145 7.97 -1.76 18.02
CA PHE A 145 7.46 -0.41 18.21
C PHE A 145 8.04 0.23 19.48
N ARG A 146 8.58 1.44 19.34
CA ARG A 146 9.01 2.28 20.46
C ARG A 146 8.02 3.43 20.60
N GLY A 147 7.23 3.40 21.66
CA GLY A 147 6.23 4.42 21.92
C GLY A 147 6.85 5.81 22.10
N ILE A 148 6.11 6.82 21.69
CA ILE A 148 6.39 8.24 21.97
C ILE A 148 5.33 8.77 22.95
N PRO A 149 5.53 9.91 23.63
CA PRO A 149 4.62 10.38 24.69
C PRO A 149 3.14 10.41 24.31
N ASP A 150 2.81 10.84 23.08
CA ASP A 150 1.44 10.93 22.58
C ASP A 150 0.95 9.64 21.89
N TYR A 151 1.83 8.65 21.71
CA TYR A 151 1.53 7.38 21.06
C TYR A 151 2.30 6.23 21.73
N PRO A 152 1.83 5.76 22.90
CA PRO A 152 2.57 4.80 23.71
C PRO A 152 2.55 3.38 23.10
N ALA A 153 3.55 2.58 23.47
CA ALA A 153 3.57 1.16 23.12
C ALA A 153 2.38 0.42 23.77
N ALA A 154 1.87 -0.62 23.10
CA ALA A 154 0.80 -1.44 23.66
C ALA A 154 1.28 -2.20 24.90
N GLN A 155 0.41 -2.25 25.91
CA GLN A 155 0.72 -2.91 27.19
C GLN A 155 0.01 -4.26 27.38
N SER A 156 -1.01 -4.56 26.57
CA SER A 156 -1.81 -5.78 26.68
C SER A 156 -2.35 -6.19 25.31
N ALA A 157 -2.72 -7.46 25.16
CA ALA A 157 -3.38 -7.96 23.96
C ALA A 157 -4.80 -7.39 23.83
N LYS A 158 -5.27 -7.21 22.59
CA LYS A 158 -6.63 -6.80 22.28
C LYS A 158 -7.29 -7.81 21.36
N THR A 159 -8.56 -8.11 21.59
CA THR A 159 -9.38 -8.88 20.66
C THR A 159 -10.39 -7.94 20.01
N VAL A 160 -10.36 -7.86 18.70
CA VAL A 160 -11.32 -7.10 17.90
C VAL A 160 -12.32 -8.10 17.32
N ILE A 161 -13.58 -7.97 17.71
CA ILE A 161 -14.68 -8.78 17.16
C ILE A 161 -15.19 -8.09 15.89
N MET A 162 -15.37 -8.87 14.82
CA MET A 162 -15.82 -8.38 13.51
C MET A 162 -17.34 -8.45 13.35
#